data_AF-A0A0G0DWI5-F1
#
_entry.id   AF-A0A0G0DWI5-F1
#
_cell.length_a   1.000
_cell.length_b   1.000
_cell.length_c   1.000
_cell.angle_alpha   90.00
_cell.angle_beta   90.00
_cell.angle_gamma   90.00
#
_symmetry.space_group_name_H-M   'P 1'
#
loop_
_entity.id
_entity.type
_entity.pdbx_description
1 polymer ?
#
loop_
_entity_poly.entity_id
_entity_poly.type
_entity_poly.pdbx_seq_one_letter_code
_entity_poly.pdbx_strand_id
1 'polypeptide(L)'
;MGNFVVQAGVDVNRIDEAVKVILEQFKAIASKKLPITLAELSKTKEYLKGRTTLDLEDSRSVAAFYGTQEILKRKIITPQDFFAKLDKISMDDIYAVAQEIFLDNKFNLAIIGPYQNAKRFEKIIGE
;
A
#
# COMPACT_ATOMS: atom_id res chain seq x y z
N MET A 1 -0.29 -12.64 -7.92
CA MET A 1 -0.74 -12.48 -6.52
C MET A 1 0.06 -11.34 -5.91
N GLY A 2 -0.54 -10.50 -5.09
CA GLY A 2 0.13 -9.39 -4.42
C GLY A 2 -0.50 -9.17 -3.05
N ASN A 3 0.21 -8.47 -2.17
CA ASN A 3 -0.28 -8.06 -0.86
C ASN A 3 -0.13 -6.55 -0.69
N PHE A 4 -1.04 -5.96 0.09
CA PHE A 4 -0.89 -4.60 0.60
C PHE A 4 -0.67 -4.74 2.11
N VAL A 5 0.43 -4.19 2.62
CA VAL A 5 0.90 -4.48 3.97
C VAL A 5 1.19 -3.18 4.70
N VAL A 6 0.69 -3.07 5.94
CA VAL A 6 1.16 -2.10 6.93
C VAL A 6 2.01 -2.84 7.94
N GLN A 7 3.20 -2.31 8.22
CA GLN A 7 4.10 -2.83 9.23
C GLN A 7 4.31 -1.75 10.30
N ALA A 8 4.12 -2.12 11.57
CA ALA A 8 4.28 -1.20 12.69
C ALA A 8 4.94 -1.92 13.88
N GLY A 9 5.89 -1.25 14.52
CA GLY A 9 6.34 -1.59 15.87
C GLY A 9 5.57 -0.73 16.87
N VAL A 10 4.87 -1.36 17.82
CA VAL A 10 3.98 -0.66 18.75
C VAL A 10 4.22 -1.10 20.19
N ASP A 11 3.83 -0.26 21.15
CA ASP A 11 3.83 -0.62 22.56
C ASP A 11 2.92 -1.83 22.80
N VAL A 12 3.38 -2.78 23.62
CA VAL A 12 2.67 -4.04 23.90
C VAL A 12 1.25 -3.79 24.42
N ASN A 13 1.06 -2.70 25.18
CA ASN A 13 -0.22 -2.33 25.78
C ASN A 13 -1.16 -1.62 24.80
N ARG A 14 -0.66 -1.13 23.66
CA ARG A 14 -1.43 -0.40 22.64
C ARG A 14 -1.71 -1.20 21.37
N ILE A 15 -1.39 -2.50 21.36
CA ILE A 15 -1.54 -3.34 20.16
C ILE A 15 -2.97 -3.38 19.63
N ASP A 16 -3.98 -3.50 20.51
CA ASP A 16 -5.39 -3.57 20.07
C ASP A 16 -5.82 -2.25 19.44
N GLU A 17 -5.44 -1.13 20.04
CA GLU A 17 -5.71 0.21 19.51
C GLU A 17 -5.02 0.39 18.16
N ALA A 18 -3.75 -0.01 18.03
CA ALA A 18 -3.01 0.09 16.79
C ALA A 18 -3.67 -0.70 15.65
N VAL A 19 -4.05 -1.96 15.91
CA VAL A 19 -4.73 -2.81 14.91
C VAL A 19 -6.07 -2.18 14.52
N LYS A 20 -6.86 -1.73 15.49
CA LYS A 20 -8.16 -1.07 15.23
C LYS A 20 -8.01 0.18 14.38
N VAL A 21 -7.09 1.08 14.74
CA VAL A 21 -6.86 2.32 13.98
C VAL A 21 -6.44 2.01 12.55
N ILE A 22 -5.55 1.03 12.32
CA ILE A 22 -5.14 0.64 10.97
C ILE A 22 -6.34 0.16 10.14
N LEU A 23 -7.17 -0.72 10.70
CA LEU A 23 -8.38 -1.21 10.02
C LEU A 23 -9.38 -0.08 9.76
N GLU A 24 -9.59 0.81 10.71
CA GLU A 24 -10.45 1.99 10.57
C GLU A 24 -9.97 2.91 9.45
N GLN A 25 -8.65 3.14 9.31
CA GLN A 25 -8.12 3.94 8.19
C GLN A 25 -8.41 3.29 6.84
N PHE A 26 -8.22 1.97 6.71
CA PHE A 26 -8.56 1.25 5.48
C PHE A 26 -10.04 1.36 5.14
N LYS A 27 -10.92 1.09 6.12
CA LYS A 27 -12.37 1.21 5.95
C LYS A 27 -12.78 2.64 5.59
N ALA A 28 -12.17 3.65 6.23
CA ALA A 28 -12.49 5.05 6.00
C ALA A 28 -12.08 5.55 4.61
N ILE A 29 -10.92 5.10 4.10
CA ILE A 29 -10.48 5.39 2.72
C ILE A 29 -11.42 4.70 1.73
N ALA A 30 -11.68 3.39 1.90
CA ALA A 30 -12.54 2.64 1.00
C ALA A 30 -13.98 3.20 0.95
N SER A 31 -14.51 3.66 2.09
CA SER A 31 -15.85 4.26 2.18
C SER A 31 -15.89 5.74 1.81
N LYS A 32 -14.78 6.35 1.38
CA LYS A 32 -14.62 7.79 1.13
C LYS A 32 -14.98 8.69 2.34
N LYS A 33 -14.99 8.14 3.56
CA LYS A 33 -15.23 8.91 4.80
C LYS A 33 -14.01 9.73 5.19
N LEU A 34 -12.82 9.24 4.84
CA LEU A 34 -11.58 9.98 4.92
C LEU A 34 -11.21 10.43 3.50
N PRO A 35 -11.52 11.68 3.11
CA PRO A 35 -11.24 12.16 1.76
C PRO A 35 -9.73 12.38 1.57
N ILE A 36 -9.18 11.75 0.54
CA ILE A 36 -7.86 12.05 0.01
C ILE A 36 -7.90 13.45 -0.62
N THR A 37 -6.94 14.29 -0.28
CA THR A 37 -6.81 15.62 -0.86
C THR A 37 -6.01 15.60 -2.16
N LEU A 38 -6.25 16.58 -3.04
CA LEU A 38 -5.43 16.77 -4.23
C LEU A 38 -3.95 17.01 -3.89
N ALA A 39 -3.68 17.66 -2.76
CA ALA A 39 -2.33 17.92 -2.28
C ALA A 39 -1.60 16.61 -1.90
N GLU A 40 -2.27 15.70 -1.18
CA GLU A 40 -1.71 14.38 -0.85
C GLU A 40 -1.48 13.54 -2.10
N LEU A 41 -2.43 13.51 -3.03
CA LEU A 41 -2.26 12.78 -4.29
C LEU A 41 -1.07 13.32 -5.09
N SER A 42 -0.99 14.64 -5.26
CA SER A 42 0.11 15.30 -5.96
C SER A 42 1.45 15.00 -5.30
N LYS A 43 1.53 15.18 -3.97
CA LYS A 43 2.74 14.91 -3.19
C LYS A 43 3.20 13.45 -3.34
N THR A 44 2.28 12.49 -3.28
CA THR A 44 2.62 11.07 -3.44
C THR A 44 3.11 10.76 -4.85
N LYS A 45 2.50 11.33 -5.90
CA LYS A 45 2.97 11.15 -7.28
C LYS A 45 4.38 11.70 -7.47
N GLU A 46 4.64 12.91 -6.99
CA GLU A 46 5.97 13.53 -7.10
C GLU A 46 7.02 12.78 -6.28
N TYR A 47 6.65 12.29 -5.09
CA TYR A 47 7.51 11.42 -4.29
C TYR A 47 7.91 10.14 -5.07
N LEU A 48 6.95 9.46 -5.71
CA LEU A 48 7.22 8.24 -6.47
C LEU A 48 8.11 8.51 -7.68
N LYS A 49 7.89 9.62 -8.40
CA LYS A 49 8.76 10.04 -9.52
C LYS A 49 10.18 10.32 -9.03
N GLY A 50 10.33 11.14 -8.00
CA GLY A 50 11.63 11.47 -7.41
C GLY A 50 12.38 10.24 -6.92
N ARG A 51 11.70 9.34 -6.21
CA ARG A 51 12.27 8.07 -5.73
C ARG A 51 12.75 7.19 -6.89
N THR A 52 11.93 7.05 -7.93
CA THR A 52 12.27 6.27 -9.13
C THR A 52 13.50 6.85 -9.84
N THR A 53 13.55 8.18 -10.00
CA THR A 53 14.71 8.86 -10.62
C THR A 53 16.00 8.57 -9.87
N LEU A 54 15.99 8.71 -8.53
CA LEU A 54 17.15 8.42 -7.69
C LEU A 54 17.55 6.94 -7.76
N ASP A 55 16.59 6.03 -7.75
CA ASP A 55 16.88 4.59 -7.83
C ASP A 55 17.54 4.21 -9.16
N LEU A 56 17.20 4.89 -10.26
CA LEU A 56 17.76 4.66 -11.60
C LEU A 56 19.17 5.23 -11.81
N GLU A 57 19.79 5.83 -10.79
CA GLU A 57 21.22 6.22 -10.83
C GLU A 57 22.15 5.00 -10.66
N ASP A 58 21.70 3.94 -9.97
CA ASP A 58 22.45 2.68 -9.85
C ASP A 58 22.15 1.75 -11.04
N SER A 59 23.21 1.34 -11.74
CA SER A 59 23.08 0.48 -12.94
C SER A 59 22.41 -0.88 -12.67
N ARG A 60 22.48 -1.42 -11.44
CA ARG A 60 21.79 -2.67 -11.09
C ARG A 60 20.29 -2.41 -10.94
N SER A 61 19.90 -1.27 -10.36
CA SER A 61 18.49 -0.85 -10.33
C SER A 61 17.93 -0.65 -11.74
N VAL A 62 18.69 -0.05 -12.65
CA VAL A 62 18.30 0.07 -14.07
C VAL A 62 18.08 -1.31 -14.71
N ALA A 63 19.03 -2.23 -14.52
CA ALA A 63 18.91 -3.60 -15.04
C ALA A 63 17.69 -4.33 -14.43
N ALA A 64 17.46 -4.20 -13.13
CA ALA A 64 16.32 -4.80 -12.44
C ALA A 64 14.98 -4.22 -12.93
N PHE A 65 14.92 -2.89 -13.16
CA PHE A 65 13.72 -2.20 -13.67
C PHE A 65 13.30 -2.77 -15.02
N TYR A 66 14.22 -2.93 -15.97
CA TYR A 66 13.90 -3.47 -17.29
C TYR A 66 13.73 -4.99 -17.28
N GLY A 67 14.63 -5.71 -16.61
CA GLY A 67 14.63 -7.17 -16.57
C GLY A 67 13.36 -7.75 -15.95
N THR A 68 12.87 -7.16 -14.85
CA THR A 68 11.64 -7.60 -14.18
C THR A 68 10.42 -7.44 -15.09
N GLN A 69 10.37 -6.35 -15.86
CA GLN A 69 9.28 -6.10 -16.80
C GLN A 69 9.28 -7.11 -17.95
N GLU A 70 10.45 -7.41 -18.52
CA GLU A 70 10.55 -8.39 -19.59
C GLU A 70 10.15 -9.78 -19.12
N ILE A 71 10.65 -10.21 -17.95
CA ILE A 71 10.35 -11.53 -17.40
C ILE A 71 8.85 -11.70 -17.08
N LEU A 72 8.24 -10.70 -16.43
CA LEU A 72 6.86 -10.82 -15.95
C LEU A 72 5.81 -10.45 -16.99
N LYS A 73 6.11 -9.51 -17.88
CA LYS A 73 5.12 -8.87 -18.77
C LYS A 73 5.46 -8.99 -20.26
N ARG A 74 6.69 -9.40 -20.62
CA ARG A 74 7.21 -9.41 -22.00
C ARG A 74 6.98 -8.09 -22.74
N LYS A 75 7.01 -7.01 -21.96
CA LYS A 75 6.73 -5.66 -22.41
C LYS A 75 7.48 -4.69 -21.52
N ILE A 76 8.38 -3.95 -22.14
CA ILE A 76 9.18 -2.92 -21.48
C ILE A 76 8.47 -1.57 -21.63
N ILE A 77 8.35 -0.83 -20.52
CA ILE A 77 8.03 0.59 -20.54
C ILE A 77 9.22 1.40 -20.02
N THR A 78 9.38 2.61 -20.52
CA THR A 78 10.42 3.54 -20.07
C THR A 78 10.03 4.17 -18.73
N PRO A 79 10.99 4.77 -17.98
CA PRO A 79 10.67 5.59 -16.82
C PRO A 79 9.66 6.71 -17.15
N GLN A 80 9.78 7.33 -18.32
CA GLN A 80 8.86 8.37 -18.78
C GLN A 80 7.44 7.81 -19.01
N ASP A 81 7.31 6.62 -19.59
CA ASP A 81 6.00 5.95 -19.73
C ASP A 81 5.39 5.61 -18.36
N PHE A 82 6.22 5.20 -17.40
CA PHE A 82 5.79 4.94 -16.04
C PHE A 82 5.28 6.22 -15.37
N PHE A 83 5.98 7.34 -15.52
CA PHE A 83 5.55 8.64 -14.99
C PHE A 83 4.26 9.12 -15.65
N ALA A 84 4.12 8.97 -16.96
CA ALA A 84 2.89 9.30 -17.67
C ALA A 84 1.69 8.45 -17.21
N LYS A 85 1.92 7.21 -16.76
CA LYS A 85 0.88 6.38 -16.14
C LYS A 85 0.54 6.85 -14.73
N LEU A 86 1.55 7.20 -13.91
CA LEU A 86 1.32 7.77 -12.58
C LEU A 86 0.50 9.06 -12.64
N ASP A 87 0.77 9.92 -13.62
CA ASP A 87 0.08 11.21 -13.78
C ASP A 87 -1.41 11.04 -14.07
N LYS A 88 -1.78 9.99 -14.80
CA LYS A 88 -3.18 9.68 -15.14
C LYS A 88 -4.00 9.14 -13.98
N ILE A 89 -3.38 8.70 -12.88
CA ILE A 89 -4.10 8.13 -11.73
C ILE A 89 -4.97 9.22 -11.09
N SER A 90 -6.27 9.00 -11.02
CA SER A 90 -7.23 9.86 -10.34
C SER A 90 -7.47 9.43 -8.89
N MET A 91 -8.13 10.29 -8.11
CA MET A 91 -8.60 9.89 -6.78
C MET A 91 -9.63 8.76 -6.86
N ASP A 92 -10.48 8.76 -7.89
CA ASP A 92 -11.47 7.70 -8.09
C ASP A 92 -10.83 6.34 -8.38
N ASP A 93 -9.71 6.30 -9.12
CA ASP A 93 -8.94 5.06 -9.30
C ASP A 93 -8.44 4.51 -7.96
N ILE A 94 -7.97 5.39 -7.06
CA ILE A 94 -7.50 5.00 -5.73
C ILE A 94 -8.65 4.45 -4.89
N TYR A 95 -9.79 5.13 -4.88
CA TYR A 95 -10.97 4.67 -4.16
C TYR A 95 -11.51 3.35 -4.71
N ALA A 96 -11.52 3.18 -6.03
CA ALA A 96 -11.95 1.92 -6.66
C ALA A 96 -11.07 0.76 -6.21
N VAL A 97 -9.74 0.93 -6.22
CA VAL A 97 -8.81 -0.09 -5.72
C VAL A 97 -8.98 -0.31 -4.22
N ALA A 98 -9.12 0.74 -3.43
CA ALA A 98 -9.34 0.64 -1.98
C ALA A 98 -10.59 -0.19 -1.65
N GLN A 99 -11.68 0.00 -2.39
CA GLN A 99 -12.91 -0.80 -2.26
C GLN A 99 -12.74 -2.26 -2.68
N GLU A 100 -11.85 -2.55 -3.62
CA GLU A 100 -11.57 -3.92 -4.06
C GLU A 100 -10.72 -4.73 -3.06
N ILE A 101 -9.76 -4.04 -2.41
CA ILE A 101 -8.72 -4.70 -1.60
C ILE A 101 -8.98 -4.63 -0.09
N PHE A 102 -9.61 -3.57 0.42
CA PHE A 102 -9.89 -3.39 1.86
C PHE A 102 -11.27 -3.97 2.22
N LEU A 103 -11.38 -5.29 2.09
CA LEU A 103 -12.56 -6.05 2.48
C LEU A 103 -12.30 -6.80 3.79
N ASP A 104 -13.29 -6.80 4.69
CA ASP A 104 -13.16 -7.39 6.03
C ASP A 104 -12.72 -8.87 5.98
N ASN A 105 -13.21 -9.62 4.98
CA ASN A 105 -12.86 -11.03 4.79
C ASN A 105 -11.49 -11.28 4.12
N LYS A 106 -10.72 -10.23 3.82
CA LYS A 106 -9.38 -10.32 3.19
C LYS A 106 -8.24 -9.88 4.10
N PHE A 107 -8.53 -9.37 5.30
CA PHE A 107 -7.47 -8.96 6.22
C PHE A 107 -6.72 -10.15 6.81
N ASN A 108 -5.39 -10.02 6.87
CA ASN A 108 -4.49 -10.99 7.45
C ASN A 108 -3.58 -10.26 8.44
N LEU A 109 -3.32 -10.87 9.59
CA LEU A 109 -2.57 -10.26 10.67
C LEU A 109 -1.47 -11.21 11.14
N ALA A 110 -0.22 -10.72 11.11
CA ALA A 110 0.93 -11.38 11.69
C ALA A 110 1.48 -10.49 12.81
N ILE A 111 1.58 -11.02 14.02
CA ILE A 111 2.07 -10.31 15.21
C ILE A 111 3.11 -11.17 15.91
N ILE A 112 4.19 -10.54 16.36
CA ILE A 112 5.21 -11.14 17.22
C ILE A 112 5.20 -10.36 18.54
N GLY A 113 5.04 -11.06 19.66
CA GLY A 113 5.01 -10.44 20.99
C GLY A 113 4.54 -11.40 22.09
N PRO A 114 4.47 -10.94 23.35
CA PRO A 114 4.10 -11.76 24.50
C PRO A 114 2.57 -12.00 24.57
N TYR A 115 1.97 -12.48 23.48
CA TYR A 115 0.54 -12.70 23.36
C TYR A 115 0.22 -14.19 23.29
N GLN A 116 -0.64 -14.66 24.20
CA GLN A 116 -0.98 -16.09 24.28
C GLN A 116 -2.35 -16.43 23.67
N ASN A 117 -3.18 -15.43 23.36
CA ASN A 117 -4.56 -15.64 22.92
C ASN A 117 -4.82 -15.03 21.54
N ALA A 118 -4.76 -15.86 20.51
CA ALA A 118 -5.07 -15.47 19.13
C ALA A 118 -6.52 -14.98 18.95
N LYS A 119 -7.48 -15.56 19.69
CA LYS A 119 -8.91 -15.20 19.59
C LYS A 119 -9.18 -13.73 19.94
N ARG A 120 -8.29 -13.09 20.71
CA ARG A 120 -8.35 -11.64 20.98
C ARG A 120 -8.27 -10.84 19.68
N PHE A 121 -7.34 -11.21 18.81
CA PHE A 121 -7.08 -10.51 17.55
C PHE A 121 -8.01 -10.95 16.43
N GLU A 122 -8.42 -12.22 16.41
CA GLU A 122 -9.44 -12.72 15.47
C GLU A 122 -10.74 -11.90 15.54
N LYS A 123 -11.16 -11.53 16.75
CA LYS A 123 -12.33 -10.65 16.94
C LYS A 123 -12.12 -9.26 16.34
N ILE A 124 -10.92 -8.71 16.46
CA ILE A 124 -10.62 -7.35 15.97
C ILE A 124 -10.53 -7.32 14.43
N ILE A 125 -10.02 -8.38 13.80
CA ILE A 125 -9.90 -8.45 12.33
C ILE A 125 -11.17 -8.96 11.64
N GLY A 126 -12.03 -9.69 12.36
CA GLY A 126 -13.28 -10.26 11.85
C GLY A 126 -14.54 -9.44 12.17
N GLU A 127 -14.40 -8.31 12.87
CA GLU A 127 -15.39 -7.21 12.98
C GLU A 127 -15.32 -6.27 11.75
#